data_AF-A0A349M5A6-F1
#
_entry.id   AF-A0A349M5A6-F1
#
_cell.length_a   1.000
_cell.length_b   1.000
_cell.length_c   1.000
_cell.angle_alpha   90.00
_cell.angle_beta   90.00
_cell.angle_gamma   90.00
#
_symmetry.space_group_name_H-M   'P 1'
#
loop_
_entity.id
_entity.type
_entity.pdbx_description
1 polymer ?
#
loop_
_entity_poly.entity_id
_entity_poly.type
_entity_poly.pdbx_seq_one_letter_code
_entity_poly.pdbx_strand_id
1 'polypeptide(L)'
;MAIGQWIRAELADFPKKNTIALLDGVRAFACLIVIWYHIYQTPLALHIWDPQSFAHPLVNAFLYFGKYGVTLFFVLSGFLLFTPFAKALLFEHTWPSARHYYVRRVFRVLPAYYLSLILIILLFQQQYLLPQHWKELGLFFTFFMDSSDATFKQLNAPFWTLAVEWQYYMLLPVLVLGMR
;
A
#
# COMPACT_ATOMS: atom_id res chain seq x y z
N MET A 1 23.67 19.75 9.30
CA MET A 1 24.51 18.56 9.04
C MET A 1 24.19 17.37 9.96
N ALA A 2 23.66 17.58 11.18
CA ALA A 2 23.35 16.53 12.15
C ALA A 2 22.22 15.55 11.77
N ILE A 3 21.13 16.02 11.15
CA ILE A 3 19.97 15.17 10.78
C ILE A 3 20.38 14.10 9.75
N GLY A 4 21.21 14.46 8.77
CA GLY A 4 21.67 13.52 7.74
C GLY A 4 22.61 12.44 8.28
N GLN A 5 23.42 12.77 9.29
CA GLN A 5 24.29 11.79 9.96
C GLN A 5 23.48 10.86 10.85
N TRP A 6 22.48 11.38 11.57
CA TRP A 6 21.56 10.57 12.38
C TRP A 6 20.74 9.59 11.51
N ILE A 7 20.17 10.04 10.38
CA ILE A 7 19.44 9.16 9.46
C ILE A 7 20.37 8.06 8.93
N ARG A 8 21.60 8.42 8.54
CA ARG A 8 22.58 7.41 8.06
C ARG A 8 22.95 6.40 9.13
N ALA A 9 23.12 6.83 10.39
CA ALA A 9 23.39 5.92 11.50
C ALA A 9 22.22 4.95 11.73
N GLU A 10 20.98 5.46 11.73
CA GLU A 10 19.78 4.63 11.85
C GLU A 10 19.64 3.64 10.67
N LEU A 11 20.02 4.06 9.46
CA LEU A 11 20.01 3.21 8.27
C LEU A 11 21.15 2.18 8.26
N ALA A 12 22.26 2.46 8.95
CA ALA A 12 23.44 1.59 9.01
C ALA A 12 23.31 0.48 10.05
N ASP A 13 22.64 0.74 11.18
CA ASP A 13 22.46 -0.20 12.30
C ASP A 13 21.30 -1.19 12.08
N PHE A 14 21.00 -1.45 10.81
CA PHE A 14 19.84 -2.23 10.42
C PHE A 14 20.13 -3.74 10.48
N PRO A 15 19.44 -4.51 11.35
CA PRO A 15 19.58 -5.95 11.34
C PRO A 15 19.16 -6.51 9.98
N LYS A 16 19.87 -7.57 9.54
CA LYS A 16 19.63 -8.27 8.28
C LYS A 16 18.13 -8.54 8.10
N LYS A 17 17.61 -8.23 6.91
CA LYS A 17 16.20 -8.40 6.56
C LYS A 17 15.83 -9.87 6.73
N ASN A 18 14.95 -10.19 7.68
CA ASN A 18 14.33 -11.52 7.79
C ASN A 18 13.34 -11.68 6.63
N THR A 19 13.85 -11.98 5.44
CA THR A 19 13.06 -12.30 4.25
C THR A 19 12.82 -13.79 4.16
N ILE A 20 11.56 -14.18 4.04
CA ILE A 20 11.19 -15.53 3.65
C ILE A 20 11.00 -15.48 2.13
N ALA A 21 12.02 -15.91 1.38
CA ALA A 21 12.06 -15.76 -0.08
C ALA A 21 10.83 -16.36 -0.78
N LEU A 22 10.30 -17.47 -0.26
CA LEU A 22 9.08 -18.10 -0.78
C LEU A 22 7.89 -17.13 -0.71
N LEU A 23 7.70 -16.42 0.40
CA LEU A 23 6.60 -15.47 0.57
C LEU A 23 6.77 -14.22 -0.30
N ASP A 24 8.01 -13.80 -0.56
CA ASP A 24 8.28 -12.75 -1.54
C ASP A 24 7.89 -13.19 -2.97
N GLY A 25 8.11 -14.47 -3.32
CA GLY A 25 7.63 -15.05 -4.58
C GLY A 25 6.10 -15.05 -4.70
N VAL A 26 5.39 -15.46 -3.64
CA VAL A 26 3.91 -15.43 -3.64
C VAL A 26 3.38 -14.00 -3.71
N ARG A 27 4.04 -13.03 -3.05
CA ARG A 27 3.69 -11.61 -3.18
C ARG A 27 3.91 -11.10 -4.61
N ALA A 28 5.00 -11.48 -5.26
CA ALA A 28 5.24 -11.12 -6.65
C ALA A 28 4.14 -11.67 -7.57
N PHE A 29 3.75 -12.94 -7.37
CA PHE A 29 2.62 -13.55 -8.09
C PHE A 29 1.30 -12.80 -7.83
N ALA A 30 1.00 -12.46 -6.57
CA ALA A 30 -0.17 -11.66 -6.23
C ALA A 30 -0.16 -10.29 -6.93
N CYS A 31 0.99 -9.60 -6.97
CA CYS A 31 1.13 -8.34 -7.72
C CYS A 31 0.84 -8.50 -9.21
N LEU A 32 1.34 -9.56 -9.84
CA LEU A 32 1.09 -9.82 -11.26
C LEU A 32 -0.40 -10.02 -11.56
N ILE A 33 -1.11 -10.73 -10.69
CA ILE A 33 -2.56 -10.90 -10.79
C ILE A 33 -3.29 -9.55 -10.68
N VAL A 34 -2.86 -8.66 -9.78
CA VAL A 34 -3.45 -7.31 -9.62
C VAL A 34 -3.18 -6.44 -10.86
N ILE A 35 -1.96 -6.48 -11.40
CA ILE A 35 -1.60 -5.77 -12.63
C ILE A 35 -2.47 -6.26 -13.78
N TRP A 36 -2.59 -7.58 -13.95
CA TRP A 36 -3.44 -8.20 -14.97
C TRP A 36 -4.90 -7.74 -14.84
N TYR A 37 -5.45 -7.74 -13.63
CA TYR A 37 -6.79 -7.27 -13.35
C TYR A 37 -7.00 -5.81 -13.78
N HIS A 38 -6.07 -4.91 -13.48
CA HIS A 38 -6.17 -3.50 -13.86
C HIS A 38 -5.95 -3.25 -15.36
N ILE A 39 -5.07 -4.00 -16.02
CA ILE A 39 -4.88 -3.93 -17.47
C ILE A 39 -6.18 -4.28 -18.20
N TYR A 40 -6.95 -5.24 -17.70
CA TYR A 40 -8.22 -5.60 -18.31
C TYR A 40 -9.38 -4.69 -17.90
N GLN A 41 -9.54 -4.41 -16.60
CA GLN A 41 -10.71 -3.68 -16.09
C GLN A 41 -10.68 -2.18 -16.45
N THR A 42 -9.50 -1.55 -16.45
CA THR A 42 -9.42 -0.09 -16.63
C THR A 42 -9.84 0.36 -18.03
N PRO A 43 -9.36 -0.26 -19.14
CA PRO A 43 -9.79 0.10 -20.49
C PRO A 43 -11.29 -0.20 -20.72
N LEU A 44 -11.80 -1.29 -20.13
CA LEU A 44 -13.23 -1.62 -20.17
C LEU A 44 -14.07 -0.54 -19.47
N ALA A 45 -13.68 -0.12 -18.26
CA ALA A 45 -14.38 0.92 -17.51
C ALA A 45 -14.35 2.28 -18.22
N LEU A 46 -13.25 2.59 -18.92
CA LEU A 46 -13.09 3.81 -19.71
C LEU A 46 -13.70 3.71 -21.12
N HIS A 47 -14.35 2.59 -21.47
CA HIS A 47 -14.92 2.34 -22.80
C HIS A 47 -13.92 2.51 -23.95
N ILE A 48 -12.62 2.29 -23.68
CA ILE A 48 -11.53 2.42 -24.66
C ILE A 48 -11.47 1.20 -25.58
N TRP A 49 -11.91 0.05 -25.07
CA TRP A 49 -12.03 -1.20 -25.82
C TRP A 49 -13.24 -1.96 -25.29
N ASP A 50 -14.03 -2.52 -26.20
CA ASP A 50 -15.03 -3.55 -25.93
C ASP A 50 -14.47 -4.98 -26.21
N PRO A 51 -14.13 -5.77 -25.17
CA PRO A 51 -13.65 -7.14 -25.31
C PRO A 51 -14.78 -8.15 -25.59
N GLN A 52 -16.03 -7.72 -25.80
CA GLN A 52 -17.17 -8.64 -26.07
C GLN A 52 -16.88 -9.66 -27.19
N SER A 53 -15.97 -9.34 -28.12
CA SER A 53 -15.52 -10.24 -29.18
C SER A 53 -14.64 -11.42 -28.72
N PHE A 54 -14.18 -11.45 -27.46
CA PHE A 54 -13.25 -12.46 -26.91
C PHE A 54 -13.69 -13.11 -25.58
N ALA A 55 -14.90 -12.80 -25.09
CA ALA A 55 -15.33 -13.11 -23.73
C ALA A 55 -15.84 -14.56 -23.56
N HIS A 56 -14.96 -15.55 -23.61
CA HIS A 56 -15.28 -16.89 -23.11
C HIS A 56 -15.59 -16.82 -21.60
N PRO A 57 -16.65 -17.46 -21.08
CA PRO A 57 -17.06 -17.37 -19.68
C PRO A 57 -15.94 -17.64 -18.66
N LEU A 58 -15.04 -18.58 -18.99
CA LEU A 58 -13.88 -18.91 -18.16
C LEU A 58 -12.86 -17.75 -18.06
N VAL A 59 -12.66 -17.01 -19.14
CA VAL A 59 -11.73 -15.86 -19.17
C VAL A 59 -12.28 -14.75 -18.28
N ASN A 60 -13.57 -14.45 -18.40
CA ASN A 60 -14.24 -13.50 -17.50
C ASN A 60 -14.16 -13.93 -16.03
N ALA A 61 -14.42 -15.21 -15.72
CA ALA A 61 -14.30 -15.72 -14.35
C ALA A 61 -12.87 -15.55 -13.78
N PHE A 62 -11.85 -15.85 -14.56
CA PHE A 62 -10.45 -15.66 -14.16
C PHE A 62 -10.11 -14.18 -13.95
N LEU A 63 -10.63 -13.29 -14.79
CA LEU A 63 -10.45 -11.85 -14.65
C LEU A 63 -11.10 -11.32 -13.37
N TYR A 64 -12.33 -11.73 -13.06
CA TYR A 64 -12.97 -11.38 -11.80
C TYR A 64 -12.24 -11.93 -10.58
N PHE A 65 -11.52 -13.04 -10.72
CA PHE A 65 -10.66 -13.58 -9.66
C PHE A 65 -9.47 -12.67 -9.36
N GLY A 66 -9.00 -11.88 -10.35
CA GLY A 66 -7.84 -11.01 -10.21
C GLY A 66 -7.94 -9.99 -9.06
N LYS A 67 -9.16 -9.58 -8.70
CA LYS A 67 -9.42 -8.71 -7.54
C LYS A 67 -8.93 -9.29 -6.21
N TYR A 68 -8.92 -10.63 -6.07
CA TYR A 68 -8.47 -11.31 -4.85
C TYR A 68 -6.95 -11.32 -4.72
N GLY A 69 -6.21 -10.99 -5.77
CA GLY A 69 -4.76 -10.77 -5.70
C GLY A 69 -4.40 -9.68 -4.68
N VAL A 70 -5.23 -8.63 -4.58
CA VAL A 70 -5.07 -7.57 -3.57
C VAL A 70 -5.21 -8.14 -2.17
N THR A 71 -6.24 -8.94 -1.91
CA THR A 71 -6.47 -9.60 -0.61
C THR A 71 -5.29 -10.49 -0.22
N LEU A 72 -4.80 -11.33 -1.14
CA LEU A 72 -3.65 -12.19 -0.89
C LEU A 72 -2.39 -11.36 -0.57
N PHE A 73 -2.13 -10.30 -1.32
CA PHE A 73 -1.01 -9.41 -1.07
C PHE A 73 -1.08 -8.76 0.32
N PHE A 74 -2.27 -8.31 0.74
CA PHE A 74 -2.48 -7.72 2.06
C PHE A 74 -2.27 -8.72 3.20
N VAL A 75 -2.84 -9.92 3.11
CA VAL A 75 -2.69 -10.96 4.13
C VAL A 75 -1.21 -11.32 4.31
N LEU A 76 -0.49 -11.53 3.19
CA LEU A 76 0.94 -11.84 3.23
C LEU A 76 1.77 -10.68 3.78
N SER A 77 1.44 -9.45 3.41
CA SER A 77 2.12 -8.26 3.91
C SER A 77 1.90 -8.12 5.41
N GLY A 78 0.66 -8.24 5.89
CA GLY A 78 0.30 -8.21 7.30
C GLY A 78 1.03 -9.28 8.12
N PHE A 79 1.03 -10.53 7.63
CA PHE A 79 1.75 -11.65 8.23
C PHE A 79 3.25 -11.38 8.38
N LEU A 80 3.91 -10.96 7.29
CA LEU A 80 5.35 -10.65 7.30
C LEU A 80 5.69 -9.46 8.19
N LEU A 81 4.80 -8.46 8.25
CA LEU A 81 4.96 -7.28 9.11
C LEU A 81 4.85 -7.63 10.60
N PHE A 82 3.92 -8.52 10.95
CA PHE A 82 3.70 -8.95 12.33
C PHE A 82 4.73 -10.00 12.79
N THR A 83 5.36 -10.75 11.88
CA THR A 83 6.31 -11.84 12.21
C THR A 83 7.38 -11.47 13.24
N PRO A 84 8.10 -10.32 13.15
CA PRO A 84 9.11 -9.96 14.15
C PRO A 84 8.52 -9.73 15.55
N PHE A 85 7.31 -9.18 15.62
CA PHE A 85 6.59 -8.94 16.86
C PHE A 85 6.04 -10.23 17.46
N ALA A 86 5.47 -11.12 16.63
CA ALA A 86 5.04 -12.45 17.04
C ALA A 86 6.21 -13.25 17.62
N LYS A 87 7.40 -13.15 17.03
CA LYS A 87 8.61 -13.79 17.56
C LYS A 87 9.01 -13.27 18.94
N ALA A 88 8.92 -11.96 19.16
CA ALA A 88 9.19 -11.36 20.45
C ALA A 88 8.15 -11.76 21.52
N LEU A 89 6.88 -11.90 21.11
CA LEU A 89 5.79 -12.27 22.01
C LEU A 89 5.81 -13.76 22.41
N LEU A 90 6.13 -14.65 21.47
CA LEU A 90 6.01 -16.11 21.67
C LEU A 90 7.30 -16.83 22.05
N PHE A 91 8.47 -16.27 21.73
CA PHE A 91 9.76 -16.95 21.88
C PHE A 91 10.79 -16.11 22.65
N GLU A 92 10.35 -15.17 23.47
CA GLU A 92 11.20 -14.30 24.31
C GLU A 92 12.30 -13.54 23.54
N HIS A 93 12.11 -13.34 22.23
CA HIS A 93 13.04 -12.54 21.44
C HIS A 93 12.97 -11.05 21.81
N THR A 94 14.04 -10.32 21.49
CA THR A 94 14.07 -8.88 21.65
C THR A 94 13.01 -8.20 20.80
N TRP A 95 12.30 -7.26 21.43
CA TRP A 95 11.24 -6.50 20.78
C TRP A 95 11.81 -5.63 19.65
N PRO A 96 11.17 -5.62 18.46
CA PRO A 96 11.58 -4.73 17.38
C PRO A 96 11.47 -3.26 17.83
N SER A 97 12.46 -2.45 17.50
CA SER A 97 12.39 -1.00 17.75
C SER A 97 11.28 -0.38 16.89
N ALA A 98 10.23 0.14 17.53
CA ALA A 98 9.13 0.83 16.86
C ALA A 98 9.60 2.02 16.01
N ARG A 99 10.63 2.73 16.50
CA ARG A 99 11.26 3.85 15.78
C ARG A 99 11.89 3.40 14.47
N HIS A 100 12.73 2.37 14.50
CA HIS A 100 13.35 1.80 13.29
C HIS A 100 12.28 1.27 12.32
N TYR A 101 11.22 0.67 12.86
CA TYR A 101 10.08 0.23 12.07
C TYR A 101 9.44 1.40 11.30
N TYR A 102 9.03 2.49 11.99
CA TYR A 102 8.36 3.61 11.35
C TYR A 102 9.23 4.30 10.31
N VAL A 103 10.51 4.54 10.60
CA VAL A 103 11.45 5.17 9.67
C VAL A 103 11.51 4.38 8.35
N ARG A 104 11.66 3.06 8.41
CA ARG A 104 11.70 2.21 7.20
C ARG A 104 10.42 2.30 6.37
N ARG A 105 9.25 2.47 7.01
CA ARG A 105 7.95 2.54 6.31
C ARG A 105 7.71 3.91 5.71
N VAL A 106 8.06 4.96 6.43
CA VAL A 106 8.03 6.35 5.96
C VAL A 106 8.83 6.50 4.67
N PHE A 107 10.10 6.09 4.68
CA PHE A 107 10.97 6.20 3.50
C PHE A 107 10.59 5.26 2.35
N ARG A 108 9.83 4.20 2.63
CA ARG A 108 9.34 3.27 1.60
C ARG A 108 8.09 3.81 0.88
N VAL A 109 7.16 4.41 1.61
CA VAL A 109 5.83 4.78 1.06
C VAL A 109 5.75 6.25 0.69
N LEU A 110 6.13 7.16 1.60
CA LEU A 110 5.84 8.59 1.42
C LEU A 110 6.47 9.21 0.18
N PRO A 111 7.74 8.93 -0.20
CA PRO A 111 8.35 9.58 -1.35
C PRO A 111 7.62 9.26 -2.66
N ALA A 112 7.35 7.97 -2.89
CA ALA A 112 6.65 7.52 -4.09
C ALA A 112 5.18 7.98 -4.09
N TYR A 113 4.52 7.91 -2.93
CA TYR A 113 3.14 8.34 -2.78
C TYR A 113 2.97 9.83 -3.09
N TYR A 114 3.69 10.72 -2.39
CA TYR A 114 3.53 12.15 -2.59
C TYR A 114 3.96 12.60 -3.98
N LEU A 115 5.01 12.00 -4.55
CA LEU A 115 5.38 12.25 -5.94
C LEU A 115 4.22 11.90 -6.89
N SER A 116 3.64 10.69 -6.74
CA SER A 116 2.51 10.28 -7.58
C SER A 116 1.26 11.14 -7.38
N LEU A 117 0.96 11.51 -6.13
CA LEU A 117 -0.17 12.37 -5.78
C LEU A 117 -0.03 13.76 -6.45
N ILE A 118 1.13 14.38 -6.29
CA ILE A 118 1.43 15.69 -6.89
C ILE A 118 1.34 15.62 -8.41
N LEU A 119 1.95 14.61 -9.03
CA LEU A 119 1.89 14.45 -10.49
C LEU A 119 0.46 14.26 -10.99
N ILE A 120 -0.35 13.45 -10.31
CA ILE A 120 -1.74 13.21 -10.71
C ILE A 120 -2.57 14.51 -10.59
N ILE A 121 -2.42 15.25 -9.49
CA ILE A 121 -3.14 16.51 -9.28
C ILE A 121 -2.74 17.54 -10.35
N LEU A 122 -1.44 17.74 -10.58
CA LEU A 122 -0.97 18.77 -11.50
C LEU A 122 -1.26 18.44 -12.98
N LEU A 123 -1.15 17.17 -13.37
CA LEU A 123 -1.26 16.77 -14.78
C LEU A 123 -2.69 16.40 -15.19
N PHE A 124 -3.50 15.84 -14.28
CA PHE A 124 -4.79 15.25 -14.65
C PHE A 124 -5.97 15.76 -13.82
N GLN A 125 -5.73 16.30 -12.61
CA GLN A 125 -6.78 16.52 -11.61
C GLN A 125 -6.64 17.89 -10.91
N GLN A 126 -6.45 18.96 -11.70
CA GLN A 126 -6.18 20.32 -11.19
C GLN A 126 -7.34 20.91 -10.38
N GLN A 127 -8.56 20.37 -10.54
CA GLN A 127 -9.73 20.77 -9.76
C GLN A 127 -9.51 20.69 -8.25
N TYR A 128 -8.70 19.74 -7.76
CA TYR A 128 -8.41 19.61 -6.33
C TYR A 128 -7.55 20.75 -5.74
N LEU A 129 -6.99 21.62 -6.59
CA LEU A 129 -6.28 22.83 -6.16
C LEU A 129 -7.24 23.95 -5.73
N LEU A 130 -8.51 23.88 -6.15
CA LEU A 130 -9.51 24.89 -5.86
C LEU A 130 -9.99 24.79 -4.40
N PRO A 131 -10.31 25.91 -3.73
CA PRO A 131 -10.68 25.93 -2.31
C PRO A 131 -11.84 24.99 -1.93
N GLN A 132 -12.80 24.77 -2.83
CA GLN A 132 -13.93 23.87 -2.56
C GLN A 132 -13.52 22.41 -2.34
N HIS A 133 -12.35 21.97 -2.86
CA HIS A 133 -11.87 20.60 -2.78
C HIS A 133 -10.78 20.39 -1.70
N TRP A 134 -10.47 21.40 -0.88
CA TRP A 134 -9.40 21.30 0.12
C TRP A 134 -9.65 20.22 1.18
N LYS A 135 -10.92 19.91 1.49
CA LYS A 135 -11.26 18.79 2.37
C LYS A 135 -10.82 17.45 1.78
N GLU A 136 -11.14 17.23 0.51
CA GLU A 136 -10.77 16.01 -0.23
C GLU A 136 -9.25 15.92 -0.38
N LEU A 137 -8.61 17.03 -0.70
CA LEU A 137 -7.15 17.16 -0.77
C LEU A 137 -6.52 16.75 0.57
N GLY A 138 -7.05 17.26 1.68
CA GLY A 138 -6.62 16.87 3.03
C GLY A 138 -6.66 15.35 3.24
N LEU A 139 -7.78 14.71 2.88
CA LEU A 139 -7.93 13.25 2.98
C LEU A 139 -6.90 12.48 2.15
N PHE A 140 -6.56 12.93 0.94
CA PHE A 140 -5.48 12.33 0.16
C PHE A 140 -4.12 12.53 0.83
N PHE A 141 -3.82 13.72 1.36
CA PHE A 141 -2.53 13.96 2.01
C PHE A 141 -2.34 13.17 3.30
N THR A 142 -3.43 12.86 4.01
CA THR A 142 -3.41 12.16 5.29
C THR A 142 -3.70 10.66 5.20
N PHE A 143 -3.81 10.09 3.99
CA PHE A 143 -4.16 8.68 3.78
C PHE A 143 -5.51 8.27 4.40
N PHE A 144 -6.52 9.16 4.33
CA PHE A 144 -7.89 8.94 4.82
C PHE A 144 -8.93 9.04 3.70
N MET A 145 -8.54 8.88 2.44
CA MET A 145 -9.43 8.92 1.28
C MET A 145 -10.46 7.77 1.23
N ASP A 146 -10.31 6.76 2.07
CA ASP A 146 -11.27 5.68 2.25
C ASP A 146 -12.42 6.02 3.21
N SER A 147 -12.34 7.15 3.91
CA SER A 147 -13.37 7.60 4.86
C SER A 147 -14.56 8.32 4.21
N SER A 148 -14.52 8.60 2.91
CA SER A 148 -15.55 9.35 2.18
C SER A 148 -15.73 8.82 0.77
N ASP A 149 -16.98 8.68 0.32
CA ASP A 149 -17.29 8.28 -1.07
C ASP A 149 -16.79 9.30 -2.10
N ALA A 150 -16.65 10.57 -1.69
CA ALA A 150 -16.12 11.64 -2.52
C ALA A 150 -14.62 11.50 -2.81
N THR A 151 -13.90 10.67 -2.06
CA THR A 151 -12.45 10.46 -2.24
C THR A 151 -12.10 8.99 -2.51
N PHE A 152 -12.96 8.05 -2.09
CA PHE A 152 -12.73 6.62 -2.26
C PHE A 152 -12.66 6.24 -3.74
N LYS A 153 -11.48 5.79 -4.16
CA LYS A 153 -11.16 5.39 -5.55
C LYS A 153 -11.31 6.50 -6.61
N GLN A 154 -11.58 7.74 -6.22
CA GLN A 154 -11.88 8.83 -7.16
C GLN A 154 -10.65 9.39 -7.87
N LEU A 155 -9.56 9.63 -7.12
CA LEU A 155 -8.33 10.19 -7.70
C LEU A 155 -7.52 9.14 -8.47
N ASN A 156 -7.35 7.97 -7.85
CA ASN A 156 -6.66 6.82 -8.41
C ASN A 156 -7.20 5.58 -7.69
N ALA A 157 -7.86 4.68 -8.43
CA ALA A 157 -8.54 3.52 -7.85
C ALA A 157 -7.63 2.69 -6.91
N PRO A 158 -6.40 2.33 -7.27
CA PRO A 158 -5.46 1.68 -6.35
C PRO A 158 -5.13 2.41 -5.03
N PHE A 159 -5.28 3.73 -4.92
CA PHE A 159 -4.79 4.49 -3.75
C PHE A 159 -5.41 4.07 -2.42
N TRP A 160 -6.67 3.61 -2.39
CA TRP A 160 -7.28 3.17 -1.13
C TRP A 160 -6.49 2.00 -0.49
N THR A 161 -5.86 1.15 -1.30
CA THR A 161 -5.02 0.06 -0.77
C THR A 161 -3.78 0.62 -0.06
N LEU A 162 -3.17 1.67 -0.61
CA LEU A 162 -2.04 2.36 0.03
C LEU A 162 -2.46 3.07 1.33
N ALA A 163 -3.68 3.64 1.40
CA ALA A 163 -4.21 4.16 2.68
C ALA A 163 -4.26 3.07 3.74
N VAL A 164 -4.92 1.95 3.42
CA VAL A 164 -5.09 0.85 4.36
C VAL A 164 -3.73 0.29 4.79
N GLU A 165 -2.77 0.14 3.86
CA GLU A 165 -1.41 -0.29 4.19
C GLU A 165 -0.71 0.70 5.13
N TRP A 166 -0.81 2.00 4.85
CA TRP A 166 -0.23 3.06 5.67
C TRP A 166 -0.84 3.13 7.08
N GLN A 167 -2.17 3.09 7.17
CA GLN A 167 -2.89 3.05 8.44
C GLN A 167 -2.48 1.81 9.26
N TYR A 168 -2.38 0.64 8.61
CA TYR A 168 -1.88 -0.57 9.26
C TYR A 168 -0.45 -0.40 9.78
N TYR A 169 0.44 0.25 9.03
CA TYR A 169 1.79 0.55 9.50
C TYR A 169 1.78 1.41 10.76
N MET A 170 0.91 2.41 10.84
CA MET A 170 0.80 3.28 12.01
C MET A 170 0.19 2.57 13.22
N LEU A 171 -0.81 1.72 13.00
CA LEU A 171 -1.52 1.02 14.05
C LEU A 171 -0.73 -0.17 14.62
N LEU A 172 0.06 -0.86 13.79
CA LEU A 172 0.66 -2.14 14.18
C LEU A 172 1.49 -2.04 15.47
N PRO A 173 2.51 -1.16 15.60
CA PRO A 173 3.29 -1.10 16.84
C PRO A 173 2.46 -0.69 18.05
N VAL A 174 1.41 0.14 17.88
CA VAL A 174 0.50 0.53 18.96
C VAL A 174 -0.30 -0.68 19.46
N LEU A 175 -0.83 -1.47 18.54
CA LEU A 175 -1.57 -2.70 18.87
C LEU A 175 -0.67 -3.70 19.60
N VAL A 176 0.57 -3.89 19.15
CA VAL A 176 1.48 -4.85 19.79
C VAL A 176 1.97 -4.33 21.16
N LEU A 177 2.12 -3.02 21.36
CA LEU A 177 2.45 -2.47 22.68
C LEU A 177 1.34 -2.76 23.71
N GLY A 178 0.07 -2.79 23.30
CA GLY A 178 -1.04 -3.20 24.17
C GLY A 178 -1.10 -4.71 24.46
N MET A 179 -0.30 -5.52 23.75
CA MET A 179 -0.18 -6.97 23.97
C MET A 179 1.03 -7.35 24.85
N ARG A 180 1.86 -6.37 25.26
CA ARG A 180 2.92 -6.57 26.25
C ARG A 180 2.35 -6.55 27.66
#